data_AF-A0A1F6G7C2-F1
#
_entry.id   AF-A0A1F6G7C2-F1
#
_cell.length_a   1.000
_cell.length_b   1.000
_cell.length_c   1.000
_cell.angle_alpha   90.00
_cell.angle_beta   90.00
_cell.angle_gamma   90.00
#
_symmetry.space_group_name_H-M   'P 1'
#
loop_
_entity.id
_entity.type
_entity.pdbx_description
1 polymer ?
#
loop_
_entity_poly.entity_id
_entity_poly.type
_entity_poly.pdbx_seq_one_letter_code
_entity_poly.pdbx_strand_id
1 'polypeptide(L)'
;MKTTRCKNWMIGALLVGLSSLAGCASADKDTSCTQRLDEKDFVSVSEDTSCSDYQRASAYLGRAGFLFENFLKSDAADNYRSTLGVASSVTSWDTWEGKTYYQNAMQLSGDETGDQYEGVSRANDLIEIHLFSSLGAMLAELYIGIDTDADGTFAQTEINTLTNIRSSSDSSYGKNDISTTNWLQIVNSGTVYLVNTSTGACYTDSTYAGISGVNGASGSTTVGAGDCAALTGTVSGSCAIVATVTDVQNMFLTTVSASSNSVLTLTESIVAFNSRLNADMAALGLGSDSSLTSDSTGQIDSIDNGGTCSNSTTTEVNQLLTLVNSSSSTSKTSYSSYNKVKASSLSSSSDNSLTIPSSFSYGAVTFSCTNSSDMDARLVFQTSTSGTYAAYYGTASDSIKNTFTSLANYQLDASGTTKASVKGDGIISFSELLCATN
;
A
#
# COMPACT_ATOMS: atom_id res chain seq x y z
N MET A 1 -16.93 15.68 27.22
CA MET A 1 -16.78 15.10 28.58
C MET A 1 -17.08 13.60 28.52
N LYS A 2 -16.04 12.78 28.37
CA LYS A 2 -15.92 11.38 28.84
C LYS A 2 -14.52 10.89 28.46
N THR A 3 -13.65 11.01 29.44
CA THR A 3 -12.30 10.45 29.53
C THR A 3 -12.34 8.92 29.67
N THR A 4 -11.53 8.21 28.89
CA THR A 4 -11.10 6.83 29.17
C THR A 4 -9.73 6.67 28.48
N ARG A 5 -8.57 6.91 29.11
CA ARG A 5 -7.88 6.07 30.12
C ARG A 5 -7.86 4.58 29.76
N CYS A 6 -7.13 4.21 28.70
CA CYS A 6 -6.63 2.85 28.47
C CYS A 6 -5.29 2.93 27.71
N LYS A 7 -4.17 2.94 28.45
CA LYS A 7 -2.84 2.37 28.09
C LYS A 7 -1.74 2.64 29.15
N ASN A 8 -2.13 2.93 30.40
CA ASN A 8 -1.21 3.12 31.52
C ASN A 8 -0.78 1.79 32.20
N TRP A 9 -0.76 0.67 31.48
CA TRP A 9 -0.58 -0.68 32.07
C TRP A 9 0.68 -1.43 31.63
N MET A 10 1.59 -0.83 30.86
CA MET A 10 2.88 -1.46 30.48
C MET A 10 4.08 -1.06 31.36
N ILE A 11 3.91 -0.11 32.30
CA ILE A 11 5.04 0.51 33.01
C ILE A 11 5.37 -0.17 34.36
N GLY A 12 4.47 -1.00 34.89
CA GLY A 12 4.61 -1.57 36.24
C GLY A 12 5.43 -2.86 36.34
N ALA A 13 5.60 -3.63 35.26
CA ALA A 13 6.25 -4.94 35.31
C ALA A 13 7.76 -4.91 34.97
N LEU A 14 8.28 -3.74 34.56
CA LEU A 14 9.66 -3.48 34.16
C LEU A 14 10.69 -3.56 35.31
N LEU A 15 10.22 -3.61 36.56
CA LEU A 15 11.03 -3.33 37.76
C LEU A 15 11.83 -4.52 38.34
N VAL A 16 11.77 -5.73 37.77
CA VAL A 16 12.37 -6.93 38.42
C VAL A 16 13.30 -7.76 37.51
N GLY A 17 13.27 -7.57 36.19
CA GLY A 17 14.01 -8.45 35.25
C GLY A 17 15.39 -7.98 34.79
N LEU A 18 15.71 -6.69 34.89
CA LEU A 18 16.91 -6.09 34.25
C LEU A 18 18.07 -5.80 35.22
N SER A 19 17.95 -6.21 36.48
CA SER A 19 19.04 -6.12 37.46
C SER A 19 20.16 -7.16 37.27
N SER A 20 20.08 -8.02 36.25
CA SER A 20 21.02 -9.11 36.01
C SER A 20 22.08 -8.86 34.92
N LEU A 21 22.16 -7.65 34.34
CA LEU A 21 23.30 -7.25 33.50
C LEU A 21 24.37 -6.45 34.26
N ALA A 22 24.24 -6.31 35.58
CA ALA A 22 25.31 -5.79 36.42
C ALA A 22 26.29 -6.91 36.82
N GLY A 23 27.39 -7.06 36.07
CA GLY A 23 28.55 -7.86 36.49
C GLY A 23 29.65 -7.76 35.44
N CYS A 24 30.86 -7.25 35.69
CA CYS A 24 31.61 -7.17 36.93
C CYS A 24 32.44 -5.88 36.97
N ALA A 25 32.30 -5.09 38.04
CA ALA A 25 33.27 -4.06 38.39
C ALA A 25 34.49 -4.72 39.06
N SER A 26 35.63 -4.75 38.36
CA SER A 26 36.94 -4.88 39.01
C SER A 26 37.57 -3.49 39.07
N ALA A 27 37.84 -3.04 40.28
CA ALA A 27 38.54 -1.79 40.54
C ALA A 27 39.99 -1.89 40.04
N ASP A 28 40.36 -1.07 39.06
CA ASP A 28 41.74 -0.58 38.92
C ASP A 28 41.79 0.73 38.11
N LYS A 29 42.83 1.52 38.40
CA LYS A 29 43.06 2.88 37.91
C LYS A 29 43.46 2.91 36.43
N ASP A 30 42.45 2.93 35.57
CA ASP A 30 42.36 3.63 34.29
C ASP A 30 40.89 3.43 33.91
N THR A 31 40.11 4.52 33.82
CA THR A 31 38.67 4.41 33.58
C THR A 31 38.47 3.70 32.24
N SER A 32 38.17 2.40 32.28
CA SER A 32 38.04 1.58 31.07
C SER A 32 37.03 2.24 30.13
N CYS A 33 37.22 2.10 28.81
CA CYS A 33 36.29 2.69 27.83
C CYS A 33 34.82 2.33 28.11
N THR A 34 34.57 1.15 28.67
CA THR A 34 33.25 0.72 29.16
C THR A 34 32.75 1.59 30.30
N GLN A 35 33.55 1.84 31.33
CA GLN A 35 33.14 2.71 32.44
C GLN A 35 32.85 4.15 31.98
N ARG A 36 33.66 4.70 31.07
CA ARG A 36 33.42 6.02 30.48
C ARG A 36 32.12 6.06 29.65
N LEU A 37 31.81 4.96 28.96
CA LEU A 37 30.55 4.81 28.22
C LEU A 37 29.35 4.79 29.17
N ASP A 38 29.44 4.06 30.29
CA ASP A 38 28.40 4.01 31.33
C ASP A 38 28.17 5.40 31.99
N GLU A 39 29.25 6.17 32.16
CA GLU A 39 29.23 7.55 32.65
C GLU A 39 28.72 8.57 31.60
N LYS A 40 28.32 8.09 30.40
CA LYS A 40 27.87 8.90 29.25
C LYS A 40 28.94 9.86 28.70
N ASP A 41 30.22 9.57 28.93
CA ASP A 41 31.33 10.34 28.38
C ASP A 41 31.64 9.91 26.93
N PHE A 42 30.63 10.10 26.07
CA PHE A 42 30.65 9.58 24.70
C PHE A 42 31.72 10.23 23.81
N VAL A 43 31.98 11.52 24.00
CA VAL A 43 33.00 12.24 23.22
C VAL A 43 34.34 11.57 23.42
N SER A 44 34.72 11.38 24.68
CA SER A 44 36.03 10.87 25.01
C SER A 44 36.19 9.41 24.55
N VAL A 45 35.17 8.56 24.65
CA VAL A 45 35.23 7.17 24.15
C VAL A 45 35.27 7.10 22.62
N SER A 46 34.45 7.89 21.92
CA SER A 46 34.36 7.84 20.46
C SER A 46 35.66 8.25 19.75
N GLU A 47 36.39 9.19 20.35
CA GLU A 47 37.63 9.77 19.80
C GLU A 47 38.90 9.02 20.24
N ASP A 48 38.78 8.09 21.18
CA ASP A 48 39.89 7.32 21.72
C ASP A 48 40.11 6.02 20.92
N THR A 49 41.11 6.04 20.04
CA THR A 49 41.49 4.88 19.21
C THR A 49 42.03 3.67 20.00
N SER A 50 42.25 3.81 21.31
CA SER A 50 42.58 2.67 22.18
C SER A 50 41.34 1.88 22.62
N CYS A 51 40.16 2.48 22.54
CA CYS A 51 38.89 1.81 22.74
C CYS A 51 38.58 0.90 21.54
N SER A 52 37.92 -0.23 21.80
CA SER A 52 37.47 -1.13 20.72
C SER A 52 36.47 -0.43 19.80
N ASP A 53 36.36 -0.91 18.56
CA ASP A 53 35.38 -0.39 17.61
C ASP A 53 33.94 -0.53 18.14
N TYR A 54 33.65 -1.57 18.92
CA TYR A 54 32.38 -1.72 19.66
C TYR A 54 32.10 -0.52 20.57
N GLN A 55 33.06 -0.19 21.45
CA GLN A 55 32.90 0.89 22.43
C GLN A 55 32.80 2.25 21.73
N ARG A 56 33.61 2.46 20.69
CA ARG A 56 33.60 3.69 19.90
C ARG A 56 32.28 3.85 19.13
N ALA A 57 31.78 2.79 18.51
CA ALA A 57 30.48 2.79 17.82
C ALA A 57 29.33 3.09 18.79
N SER A 58 29.32 2.44 19.95
CA SER A 58 28.34 2.68 21.01
C SER A 58 28.38 4.14 21.50
N ALA A 59 29.58 4.72 21.63
CA ALA A 59 29.74 6.12 22.00
C ALA A 59 29.22 7.07 20.91
N TYR A 60 29.49 6.79 19.63
CA TYR A 60 28.92 7.56 18.53
C TYR A 60 27.37 7.48 18.49
N LEU A 61 26.77 6.33 18.78
CA LEU A 61 25.30 6.23 18.93
C LEU A 61 24.78 7.09 20.08
N GLY A 62 25.48 7.11 21.22
CA GLY A 62 25.17 8.00 22.34
C GLY A 62 25.22 9.49 21.95
N ARG A 63 26.23 9.90 21.17
CA ARG A 63 26.33 11.27 20.60
C ARG A 63 25.22 11.58 19.61
N ALA A 64 24.71 10.58 18.89
CA ALA A 64 23.57 10.70 18.00
C ALA A 64 22.21 10.73 18.74
N GLY A 65 22.20 10.59 20.07
CA GLY A 65 20.97 10.63 20.88
C GLY A 65 20.27 9.29 21.03
N PHE A 66 20.86 8.19 20.54
CA PHE A 66 20.33 6.82 20.67
C PHE A 66 20.56 6.24 22.07
N LEU A 67 20.01 6.90 23.08
CA LEU A 67 20.07 6.45 24.46
C LEU A 67 18.87 5.56 24.76
N PHE A 68 19.12 4.31 25.14
CA PHE A 68 18.05 3.35 25.46
C PHE A 68 17.02 3.92 26.43
N GLU A 69 17.47 4.61 27.48
CA GLU A 69 16.60 5.28 28.48
C GLU A 69 15.62 6.30 27.88
N ASN A 70 15.95 6.93 26.75
CA ASN A 70 15.04 7.87 26.09
C ASN A 70 13.91 7.13 25.38
N PHE A 71 14.21 6.00 24.75
CA PHE A 71 13.23 5.17 24.06
C PHE A 71 12.31 4.39 25.02
N LEU A 72 12.68 4.30 26.31
CA LEU A 72 11.85 3.71 27.36
C LEU A 72 10.83 4.68 27.97
N LYS A 73 10.87 5.97 27.61
CA LYS A 73 9.90 6.95 28.13
C LYS A 73 8.52 6.71 27.53
N SER A 74 7.48 6.95 28.31
CA SER A 74 6.09 6.68 27.89
C SER A 74 5.62 7.53 26.70
N ASP A 75 6.29 8.64 26.44
CA ASP A 75 6.03 9.60 25.37
C ASP A 75 7.05 9.52 24.21
N ALA A 76 7.94 8.52 24.22
CA ALA A 76 9.03 8.44 23.24
C ALA A 76 8.55 8.31 21.78
N ALA A 77 7.42 7.62 21.58
CA ALA A 77 6.79 7.43 20.27
C ALA A 77 5.99 8.66 19.79
N ASP A 78 5.58 9.54 20.71
CA ASP A 78 4.81 10.74 20.37
C ASP A 78 5.72 11.83 19.79
N ASN A 79 7.03 11.79 20.09
CA ASN A 79 7.99 12.79 19.65
C ASN A 79 9.41 12.20 19.55
N TYR A 80 9.70 11.51 18.45
CA TYR A 80 11.02 10.94 18.17
C TYR A 80 12.14 11.98 18.17
N ARG A 81 11.84 13.21 17.74
CA ARG A 81 12.77 14.34 17.80
C ARG A 81 13.26 14.60 19.22
N SER A 82 12.35 14.68 20.18
CA SER A 82 12.68 14.84 21.60
C SER A 82 13.40 13.61 22.15
N THR A 83 13.00 12.40 21.73
CA THR A 83 13.65 11.14 22.12
C THR A 83 15.11 11.09 21.69
N LEU A 84 15.43 11.60 20.50
CA LEU A 84 16.78 11.73 19.96
C LEU A 84 17.52 12.99 20.46
N GLY A 85 16.89 13.82 21.30
CA GLY A 85 17.51 15.04 21.82
C GLY A 85 17.76 16.12 20.75
N VAL A 86 17.02 16.09 19.64
CA VAL A 86 17.18 17.07 18.56
C VAL A 86 16.55 18.41 18.97
N ALA A 87 17.38 19.45 19.05
CA ALA A 87 16.95 20.77 19.47
C ALA A 87 15.97 21.41 18.48
N SER A 88 14.99 22.18 18.96
CA SER A 88 13.98 22.87 18.15
C SER A 88 14.55 23.81 17.08
N SER A 89 15.82 24.22 17.19
CA SER A 89 16.53 25.04 16.21
C SER A 89 16.94 24.28 14.94
N VAL A 90 16.90 22.95 14.94
CA VAL A 90 17.21 22.14 13.76
C VAL A 90 16.00 22.15 12.82
N THR A 91 16.09 22.89 11.72
CA THR A 91 15.02 22.95 10.70
C THR A 91 15.43 22.26 9.40
N SER A 92 16.43 21.38 9.50
CA SER A 92 16.95 20.58 8.40
C SER A 92 17.83 19.47 8.97
N TRP A 93 17.62 18.26 8.50
CA TRP A 93 18.44 17.09 8.82
C TRP A 93 19.91 17.23 8.43
N ASP A 94 20.24 18.11 7.49
CA ASP A 94 21.63 18.37 7.09
C ASP A 94 22.39 19.19 8.14
N THR A 95 21.67 19.92 8.99
CA THR A 95 22.25 20.69 10.11
C THR A 95 22.28 19.92 11.41
N TRP A 96 21.73 18.71 11.46
CA TRP A 96 21.72 17.90 12.66
C TRP A 96 23.02 17.10 12.79
N GLU A 97 23.87 17.46 13.75
CA GLU A 97 25.15 16.77 13.99
C GLU A 97 24.99 15.27 14.29
N GLY A 98 23.85 14.85 14.85
CA GLY A 98 23.57 13.45 15.18
C GLY A 98 23.63 12.52 13.96
N LYS A 99 23.34 13.04 12.76
CA LYS A 99 23.48 12.31 11.49
C LYS A 99 24.91 11.81 11.27
N THR A 100 25.90 12.66 11.47
CA THR A 100 27.32 12.30 11.31
C THR A 100 27.77 11.30 12.36
N TYR A 101 27.31 11.47 13.61
CA TYR A 101 27.63 10.52 14.68
C TYR A 101 27.03 9.14 14.40
N TYR A 102 25.77 9.07 13.97
CA TYR A 102 25.15 7.81 13.55
C TYR A 102 25.93 7.13 12.42
N GLN A 103 26.33 7.88 11.38
CA GLN A 103 27.15 7.36 10.29
C GLN A 103 28.51 6.80 10.75
N ASN A 104 29.17 7.48 11.68
CA ASN A 104 30.44 7.00 12.25
C ASN A 104 30.26 5.72 13.07
N ALA A 105 29.16 5.60 13.83
CA ALA A 105 28.85 4.37 14.55
C ALA A 105 28.69 3.19 13.59
N MET A 106 27.93 3.41 12.51
CA MET A 106 27.70 2.41 11.46
C MET A 106 28.98 1.93 10.79
N GLN A 107 29.89 2.86 10.46
CA GLN A 107 31.18 2.51 9.85
C GLN A 107 32.04 1.63 10.75
N LEU A 108 32.01 1.88 12.07
CA LEU A 108 32.83 1.13 13.03
C LEU A 108 32.26 -0.26 13.35
N SER A 109 30.96 -0.49 13.13
CA SER A 109 30.34 -1.79 13.38
C SER A 109 30.38 -2.77 12.20
N GLY A 110 31.00 -2.40 11.06
CA GLY A 110 31.08 -3.22 9.84
C GLY A 110 29.76 -3.23 9.04
N ASP A 111 29.77 -3.29 7.70
CA ASP A 111 30.40 -4.28 6.78
C ASP A 111 31.75 -3.90 6.12
N GLU A 112 32.59 -4.92 5.83
CA GLU A 112 33.90 -4.90 5.15
C GLU A 112 33.88 -4.45 3.67
N THR A 113 32.72 -4.29 3.06
CA THR A 113 32.54 -3.83 1.68
C THR A 113 32.34 -2.32 1.54
N GLY A 114 32.20 -1.60 2.66
CA GLY A 114 32.01 -0.16 2.64
C GLY A 114 30.70 0.28 1.97
N ASP A 115 29.71 -0.63 1.89
CA ASP A 115 28.39 -0.31 1.38
C ASP A 115 27.37 -0.15 2.51
N GLN A 116 26.49 0.81 2.32
CA GLN A 116 25.45 1.15 3.28
C GLN A 116 24.37 0.04 3.28
N TYR A 117 24.33 -0.72 4.38
CA TYR A 117 23.14 -1.37 4.97
C TYR A 117 22.92 -2.89 4.92
N GLU A 118 23.59 -3.76 4.15
CA GLU A 118 23.33 -5.21 4.24
C GLU A 118 24.55 -6.08 3.91
N GLY A 119 24.87 -7.10 4.74
CA GLY A 119 25.81 -8.15 4.32
C GLY A 119 26.53 -9.00 5.36
N VAL A 120 26.71 -8.54 6.61
CA VAL A 120 27.50 -9.32 7.61
C VAL A 120 26.65 -10.29 8.41
N SER A 121 27.21 -11.48 8.68
CA SER A 121 26.70 -12.43 9.67
C SER A 121 26.63 -11.76 11.04
N ARG A 122 25.42 -11.56 11.56
CA ARG A 122 25.15 -11.02 12.90
C ARG A 122 25.81 -11.86 13.99
N ALA A 123 27.01 -11.47 14.39
CA ALA A 123 27.79 -12.15 15.41
C ALA A 123 27.30 -11.75 16.81
N ASN A 124 27.26 -12.70 17.75
CA ASN A 124 26.69 -12.50 19.09
C ASN A 124 27.38 -11.38 19.89
N ASP A 125 28.64 -11.08 19.61
CA ASP A 125 29.44 -10.07 20.29
C ASP A 125 29.14 -8.62 19.83
N LEU A 126 28.44 -8.44 18.70
CA LEU A 126 28.07 -7.13 18.15
C LEU A 126 26.55 -6.89 18.14
N ILE A 127 25.77 -7.79 18.75
CA ILE A 127 24.32 -7.83 18.62
C ILE A 127 23.62 -6.55 19.13
N GLU A 128 24.14 -5.91 20.18
CA GLU A 128 23.61 -4.65 20.70
C GLU A 128 23.76 -3.51 19.68
N ILE A 129 24.88 -3.45 18.97
CA ILE A 129 25.11 -2.43 17.95
C ILE A 129 24.24 -2.72 16.71
N HIS A 130 24.07 -3.99 16.33
CA HIS A 130 23.15 -4.37 15.25
C HIS A 130 21.69 -3.99 15.56
N LEU A 131 21.27 -4.14 16.83
CA LEU A 131 19.95 -3.71 17.28
C LEU A 131 19.78 -2.19 17.11
N PHE A 132 20.71 -1.38 17.62
CA PHE A 132 20.64 0.08 17.50
C PHE A 132 20.82 0.59 16.06
N SER A 133 21.62 -0.10 15.26
CA SER A 133 21.76 0.15 13.83
C SER A 133 20.42 -0.07 13.11
N SER A 134 19.76 -1.20 13.36
CA SER A 134 18.45 -1.51 12.76
C SER A 134 17.38 -0.51 13.21
N LEU A 135 17.40 -0.09 14.48
CA LEU A 135 16.53 0.95 15.02
C LEU A 135 16.81 2.31 14.36
N GLY A 136 18.08 2.70 14.23
CA GLY A 136 18.47 3.95 13.59
C GLY A 136 18.12 4.01 12.12
N ALA A 137 18.28 2.91 11.38
CA ALA A 137 17.87 2.81 9.99
C ALA A 137 16.34 2.93 9.85
N MET A 138 15.59 2.27 10.73
CA MET A 138 14.12 2.39 10.77
C MET A 138 13.67 3.83 11.08
N LEU A 139 14.30 4.50 12.05
CA LEU A 139 13.98 5.90 12.37
C LEU A 139 14.40 6.85 11.24
N ALA A 140 15.51 6.60 10.57
CA ALA A 140 15.90 7.40 9.41
C ALA A 140 14.88 7.27 8.28
N GLU A 141 14.43 6.05 7.97
CA GLU A 141 13.47 5.82 6.91
C GLU A 141 12.07 6.41 7.25
N LEU A 142 11.61 6.21 8.49
CA LEU A 142 10.26 6.64 8.92
C LEU A 142 10.17 8.10 9.33
N TYR A 143 11.18 8.61 10.01
CA TYR A 143 11.12 9.93 10.62
C TYR A 143 11.85 10.94 9.74
N ILE A 144 13.12 10.69 9.41
CA ILE A 144 13.92 11.61 8.58
C ILE A 144 13.39 11.63 7.13
N GLY A 145 12.96 10.48 6.60
CA GLY A 145 12.43 10.36 5.24
C GLY A 145 11.06 11.01 5.04
N ILE A 146 10.25 11.14 6.11
CA ILE A 146 8.88 11.66 6.06
C ILE A 146 8.82 13.11 6.55
N ASP A 147 9.39 13.43 7.72
CA ASP A 147 9.51 14.79 8.27
C ASP A 147 10.67 15.49 7.58
N THR A 148 10.50 15.89 6.32
CA THR A 148 11.57 16.41 5.45
C THR A 148 12.13 17.77 5.90
N ASP A 149 11.37 18.54 6.67
CA ASP A 149 11.81 19.84 7.22
C ASP A 149 12.29 19.76 8.68
N ALA A 150 12.29 18.56 9.25
CA ALA A 150 12.76 18.26 10.61
C ALA A 150 12.03 19.09 11.67
N ASP A 151 10.75 19.43 11.48
CA ASP A 151 10.01 20.30 12.39
C ASP A 151 9.39 19.58 13.59
N GLY A 152 9.33 18.24 13.57
CA GLY A 152 8.65 17.47 14.62
C GLY A 152 7.35 16.79 14.18
N THR A 153 6.85 17.10 12.98
CA THR A 153 5.47 16.82 12.57
C THR A 153 5.45 16.24 11.16
N PHE A 154 4.54 15.30 10.90
CA PHE A 154 4.26 14.87 9.53
C PHE A 154 3.15 15.74 8.94
N ALA A 155 3.52 16.75 8.16
CA ALA A 155 2.55 17.59 7.47
C ALA A 155 1.87 16.81 6.32
N GLN A 156 0.62 17.14 6.00
CA GLN A 156 -0.11 16.49 4.90
C GLN A 156 0.63 16.63 3.56
N THR A 157 1.36 17.74 3.35
CA THR A 157 2.19 17.95 2.16
C THR A 157 3.31 16.93 2.05
N GLU A 158 3.90 16.53 3.17
CA GLU A 158 4.97 15.54 3.23
C GLU A 158 4.42 14.13 3.02
N ILE A 159 3.32 13.81 3.71
CA ILE A 159 2.58 12.57 3.49
C ILE A 159 2.16 12.45 2.02
N ASN A 160 1.68 13.52 1.39
CA ASN A 160 1.31 13.54 -0.02
C ASN A 160 2.52 13.37 -0.95
N THR A 161 3.66 13.98 -0.60
CA THR A 161 4.91 13.86 -1.36
C THR A 161 5.45 12.45 -1.31
N LEU A 162 5.42 11.83 -0.12
CA LEU A 162 5.80 10.45 0.09
C LEU A 162 4.83 9.49 -0.61
N THR A 163 3.53 9.68 -0.42
CA THR A 163 2.55 8.66 -0.84
C THR A 163 2.05 8.82 -2.27
N ASN A 164 2.12 10.04 -2.83
CA ASN A 164 1.38 10.44 -4.03
C ASN A 164 -0.13 10.21 -3.95
N ILE A 165 -0.70 9.97 -2.76
CA ILE A 165 -2.13 9.76 -2.56
C ILE A 165 -2.82 11.12 -2.40
N ARG A 166 -3.94 11.30 -3.11
CA ARG A 166 -4.79 12.49 -2.99
C ARG A 166 -5.74 12.32 -1.81
N SER A 167 -5.88 13.37 -1.00
CA SER A 167 -6.89 13.41 0.06
C SER A 167 -8.31 13.30 -0.51
N SER A 168 -9.19 12.56 0.16
CA SER A 168 -10.61 12.49 -0.20
C SER A 168 -11.36 13.82 -0.03
N SER A 169 -10.79 14.77 0.70
CA SER A 169 -11.31 16.14 0.83
C SER A 169 -10.89 17.08 -0.31
N ASP A 170 -10.01 16.63 -1.22
CA ASP A 170 -9.56 17.42 -2.36
C ASP A 170 -10.70 17.58 -3.38
N SER A 171 -10.88 18.80 -3.91
CA SER A 171 -11.95 19.10 -4.87
C SER A 171 -11.84 18.31 -6.18
N SER A 172 -10.64 17.83 -6.51
CA SER A 172 -10.37 17.01 -7.70
C SER A 172 -10.40 15.51 -7.40
N TYR A 173 -10.71 15.08 -6.18
CA TYR A 173 -10.80 13.65 -5.83
C TYR A 173 -11.93 12.95 -6.59
N GLY A 174 -13.03 13.66 -6.84
CA GLY A 174 -14.12 13.16 -7.67
C GLY A 174 -14.86 11.96 -7.07
N LYS A 175 -15.46 11.15 -7.94
CA LYS A 175 -16.23 9.94 -7.60
C LYS A 175 -16.16 8.93 -8.73
N ASN A 176 -16.55 7.68 -8.47
CA ASN A 176 -16.78 6.72 -9.54
C ASN A 176 -18.08 7.10 -10.26
N ASP A 177 -18.00 7.30 -11.58
CA ASP A 177 -19.15 7.55 -12.44
C ASP A 177 -19.29 6.40 -13.42
N ILE A 178 -20.00 5.38 -12.96
CA ILE A 178 -20.30 4.16 -13.70
C ILE A 178 -21.80 4.11 -13.94
N SER A 179 -22.20 3.87 -15.19
CA SER A 179 -23.60 3.83 -15.59
C SER A 179 -23.90 2.62 -16.47
N THR A 180 -25.08 2.03 -16.31
CA THR A 180 -25.59 1.00 -17.23
C THR A 180 -26.16 1.63 -18.49
N THR A 181 -26.04 0.95 -19.62
CA THR A 181 -26.71 1.34 -20.87
C THR A 181 -27.90 0.45 -21.17
N ASN A 182 -28.66 0.79 -22.22
CA ASN A 182 -29.72 -0.08 -22.75
C ASN A 182 -29.18 -1.22 -23.63
N TRP A 183 -27.86 -1.44 -23.65
CA TRP A 183 -27.23 -2.50 -24.44
C TRP A 183 -26.96 -3.74 -23.61
N LEU A 184 -27.43 -4.86 -24.13
CA LEU A 184 -27.19 -6.20 -23.62
C LEU A 184 -26.27 -6.94 -24.59
N GLN A 185 -25.15 -7.45 -24.08
CA GLN A 185 -24.33 -8.44 -24.77
C GLN A 185 -24.87 -9.83 -24.43
N ILE A 186 -25.25 -10.63 -25.43
CA ILE A 186 -25.70 -12.01 -25.23
C ILE A 186 -24.90 -12.98 -26.09
N VAL A 187 -24.45 -14.09 -25.49
CA VAL A 187 -23.77 -15.17 -26.19
C VAL A 187 -24.78 -16.28 -26.47
N ASN A 188 -25.15 -16.46 -27.73
CA ASN A 188 -26.05 -17.52 -28.18
C ASN A 188 -25.33 -18.43 -29.19
N SER A 189 -25.25 -19.73 -28.89
CA SER A 189 -24.61 -20.74 -29.76
C SER A 189 -23.19 -20.38 -30.20
N GLY A 190 -22.42 -19.67 -29.35
CA GLY A 190 -21.06 -19.22 -29.63
C GLY A 190 -20.94 -17.89 -30.39
N THR A 191 -22.05 -17.33 -30.86
CA THR A 191 -22.08 -15.99 -31.45
C THR A 191 -22.47 -14.96 -30.39
N VAL A 192 -21.78 -13.82 -30.41
CA VAL A 192 -22.02 -12.72 -29.48
C VAL A 192 -22.83 -11.65 -30.19
N TYR A 193 -23.92 -11.24 -29.58
CA TYR A 193 -24.78 -10.17 -30.06
C TYR A 193 -24.78 -9.02 -29.08
N LEU A 194 -24.74 -7.79 -29.57
CA LEU A 194 -25.08 -6.59 -28.82
C LEU A 194 -26.46 -6.15 -29.24
N VAL A 195 -27.39 -6.09 -28.29
CA VAL A 195 -28.79 -5.75 -28.52
C VAL A 195 -29.17 -4.57 -27.67
N ASN A 196 -29.72 -3.52 -28.27
CA ASN A 196 -30.36 -2.44 -27.56
C ASN A 196 -31.78 -2.87 -27.17
N THR A 197 -32.06 -2.99 -25.89
CA THR A 197 -33.35 -3.50 -25.39
C THR A 197 -34.48 -2.48 -25.53
N SER A 198 -34.16 -1.21 -25.75
CA SER A 198 -35.14 -0.14 -25.92
C SER A 198 -35.50 0.09 -27.38
N THR A 199 -34.53 0.05 -28.29
CA THR A 199 -34.73 0.34 -29.71
C THR A 199 -34.76 -0.91 -30.60
N GLY A 200 -34.23 -2.03 -30.12
CA GLY A 200 -34.07 -3.27 -30.88
C GLY A 200 -32.91 -3.24 -31.86
N ALA A 201 -32.08 -2.19 -31.87
CA ALA A 201 -30.86 -2.18 -32.67
C ALA A 201 -29.96 -3.35 -32.26
N CYS A 202 -29.35 -4.03 -33.23
CA CYS A 202 -28.59 -5.23 -32.98
C CYS A 202 -27.37 -5.37 -33.89
N TYR A 203 -26.26 -5.87 -33.32
CA TYR A 203 -25.01 -6.15 -34.01
C TYR A 203 -24.41 -7.47 -33.56
N THR A 204 -23.60 -8.08 -34.42
CA THR A 204 -22.68 -9.13 -33.98
C THR A 204 -21.43 -8.46 -33.38
N ASP A 205 -21.06 -8.84 -32.15
CA ASP A 205 -19.89 -8.34 -31.43
C ASP A 205 -18.81 -9.40 -31.32
N SER A 206 -18.20 -9.73 -32.47
CA SER A 206 -17.21 -10.81 -32.57
C SER A 206 -15.98 -10.62 -31.68
N THR A 207 -15.69 -9.39 -31.24
CA THR A 207 -14.56 -9.07 -30.38
C THR A 207 -14.93 -9.02 -28.90
N TYR A 208 -16.20 -9.17 -28.53
CA TYR A 208 -16.72 -9.01 -27.17
C TYR A 208 -16.51 -7.60 -26.58
N ALA A 209 -16.19 -6.60 -27.40
CA ALA A 209 -15.74 -5.30 -26.92
C ALA A 209 -16.87 -4.44 -26.34
N GLY A 210 -18.13 -4.69 -26.68
CA GLY A 210 -19.27 -3.86 -26.26
C GLY A 210 -19.34 -2.47 -26.92
N ILE A 211 -18.29 -2.06 -27.63
CA ILE A 211 -18.08 -0.66 -28.01
C ILE A 211 -19.03 -0.15 -29.10
N SER A 212 -19.44 -1.02 -30.02
CA SER A 212 -20.33 -0.67 -31.13
C SER A 212 -21.71 -0.21 -30.66
N GLY A 213 -22.15 -0.68 -29.48
CA GLY A 213 -23.40 -0.25 -28.88
C GLY A 213 -23.36 1.19 -28.37
N VAL A 214 -22.22 1.64 -27.82
CA VAL A 214 -22.12 2.94 -27.16
C VAL A 214 -21.64 4.07 -28.06
N ASN A 215 -20.77 3.79 -29.04
CA ASN A 215 -20.25 4.82 -29.95
C ASN A 215 -21.17 5.05 -31.18
N GLY A 216 -22.35 4.43 -31.20
CA GLY A 216 -23.35 4.66 -32.25
C GLY A 216 -22.86 4.21 -33.62
N ALA A 217 -22.55 2.91 -33.79
CA ALA A 217 -22.32 2.39 -35.13
C ALA A 217 -23.53 2.70 -36.03
N SER A 218 -23.29 3.33 -37.19
CA SER A 218 -24.28 3.67 -38.20
C SER A 218 -24.87 2.43 -38.88
N GLY A 219 -25.61 1.60 -38.13
CA GLY A 219 -26.22 0.38 -38.64
C GLY A 219 -27.68 0.28 -38.19
N SER A 220 -28.58 0.24 -39.16
CA SER A 220 -30.04 0.21 -39.02
C SER A 220 -30.61 -1.17 -38.64
N THR A 221 -29.76 -2.14 -38.34
CA THR A 221 -30.17 -3.54 -38.19
C THR A 221 -30.93 -3.74 -36.89
N THR A 222 -32.18 -4.20 -36.96
CA THR A 222 -33.02 -4.52 -35.80
C THR A 222 -32.98 -6.03 -35.51
N VAL A 223 -33.35 -6.43 -34.28
CA VAL A 223 -33.53 -7.84 -33.92
C VAL A 223 -34.47 -8.54 -34.93
N GLY A 224 -34.05 -9.70 -35.44
CA GLY A 224 -34.79 -10.44 -36.48
C GLY A 224 -34.57 -9.94 -37.91
N ALA A 225 -33.76 -8.90 -38.12
CA ALA A 225 -33.29 -8.43 -39.42
C ALA A 225 -31.74 -8.45 -39.50
N GLY A 226 -31.18 -8.50 -40.72
CA GLY A 226 -29.73 -8.43 -40.99
C GLY A 226 -28.86 -9.37 -40.14
N ASP A 227 -27.73 -8.88 -39.61
CA ASP A 227 -26.72 -9.64 -38.85
C ASP A 227 -27.25 -10.38 -37.61
N CYS A 228 -28.45 -10.01 -37.12
CA CYS A 228 -29.10 -10.61 -35.96
C CYS A 228 -30.37 -11.39 -36.32
N ALA A 229 -30.56 -11.79 -37.58
CA ALA A 229 -31.74 -12.52 -38.03
C ALA A 229 -31.98 -13.86 -37.28
N ALA A 230 -30.94 -14.43 -36.68
CA ALA A 230 -31.05 -15.65 -35.87
C ALA A 230 -31.77 -15.43 -34.52
N LEU A 231 -31.86 -14.20 -34.03
CA LEU A 231 -32.48 -13.89 -32.74
C LEU A 231 -34.01 -13.80 -32.88
N THR A 232 -34.69 -14.91 -32.61
CA THR A 232 -36.16 -15.00 -32.66
C THR A 232 -36.71 -15.79 -31.47
N GLY A 233 -37.95 -15.47 -31.05
CA GLY A 233 -38.61 -16.14 -29.92
C GLY A 233 -37.87 -15.97 -28.59
N THR A 234 -37.59 -17.08 -27.90
CA THR A 234 -36.80 -17.07 -26.67
C THR A 234 -35.33 -17.37 -26.97
N VAL A 235 -34.46 -16.39 -26.75
CA VAL A 235 -33.01 -16.52 -26.91
C VAL A 235 -32.40 -16.75 -25.54
N SER A 236 -31.78 -17.91 -25.32
CA SER A 236 -31.05 -18.19 -24.07
C SER A 236 -29.54 -18.14 -24.29
N GLY A 237 -28.81 -17.63 -23.29
CA GLY A 237 -27.37 -17.46 -23.36
C GLY A 237 -26.79 -16.77 -22.14
N SER A 238 -25.46 -16.70 -22.06
CA SER A 238 -24.78 -15.87 -21.07
C SER A 238 -24.94 -14.40 -21.44
N CYS A 239 -25.30 -13.56 -20.48
CA CYS A 239 -25.52 -12.15 -20.71
C CYS A 239 -24.49 -11.27 -19.98
N ALA A 240 -24.19 -10.12 -20.56
CA ALA A 240 -23.55 -9.02 -19.87
C ALA A 240 -24.25 -7.71 -20.21
N ILE A 241 -24.55 -6.88 -19.21
CA ILE A 241 -24.93 -5.49 -19.49
C ILE A 241 -23.70 -4.73 -20.01
N VAL A 242 -23.89 -3.74 -20.87
CA VAL A 242 -22.79 -2.82 -21.21
C VAL A 242 -22.83 -1.64 -20.24
N ALA A 243 -21.74 -1.46 -19.50
CA ALA A 243 -21.56 -0.40 -18.52
C ALA A 243 -20.47 0.58 -18.98
N THR A 244 -20.81 1.87 -18.96
CA THR A 244 -19.90 2.96 -19.28
C THR A 244 -19.21 3.45 -18.03
N VAL A 245 -17.88 3.49 -18.06
CA VAL A 245 -17.03 4.14 -17.05
C VAL A 245 -16.69 5.53 -17.58
N THR A 246 -17.38 6.53 -17.05
CA THR A 246 -17.27 7.94 -17.44
C THR A 246 -16.12 8.61 -16.70
N ASP A 247 -16.03 8.36 -15.40
CA ASP A 247 -14.97 8.86 -14.54
C ASP A 247 -14.76 7.92 -13.36
N VAL A 248 -13.63 8.09 -12.68
CA VAL A 248 -13.27 7.35 -11.45
C VAL A 248 -12.67 8.32 -10.44
N GLN A 249 -12.65 7.93 -9.16
CA GLN A 249 -11.96 8.71 -8.15
C GLN A 249 -10.49 8.91 -8.53
N ASN A 250 -10.04 10.15 -8.55
CA ASN A 250 -8.66 10.52 -8.84
C ASN A 250 -7.81 10.38 -7.58
N MET A 251 -7.53 9.14 -7.20
CA MET A 251 -6.88 8.79 -5.93
C MET A 251 -5.42 9.24 -5.81
N PHE A 252 -4.80 9.67 -6.92
CA PHE A 252 -3.37 9.97 -6.96
C PHE A 252 -3.11 11.40 -7.42
N LEU A 253 -2.07 12.02 -6.86
CA LEU A 253 -1.61 13.34 -7.28
C LEU A 253 -0.89 13.27 -8.62
N THR A 254 -0.14 12.19 -8.84
CA THR A 254 0.58 11.88 -10.08
C THR A 254 0.47 10.38 -10.38
N THR A 255 0.75 9.99 -11.62
CA THR A 255 0.78 8.57 -11.98
C THR A 255 1.98 7.88 -11.33
N VAL A 256 1.72 6.86 -10.53
CA VAL A 256 2.77 6.10 -9.83
C VAL A 256 3.39 5.08 -10.78
N SER A 257 4.71 5.01 -10.80
CA SER A 257 5.44 3.97 -11.54
C SER A 257 5.71 2.76 -10.63
N ALA A 258 5.74 1.55 -11.21
CA ALA A 258 6.04 0.33 -10.45
C ALA A 258 7.41 0.38 -9.75
N SER A 259 8.39 1.06 -10.36
CA SER A 259 9.75 1.23 -9.82
C SER A 259 9.91 2.37 -8.80
N SER A 260 8.87 3.18 -8.57
CA SER A 260 8.93 4.37 -7.69
C SER A 260 7.81 4.40 -6.67
N ASN A 261 7.38 3.23 -6.20
CA ASN A 261 6.33 3.12 -5.20
C ASN A 261 6.89 3.25 -3.78
N SER A 262 7.17 4.49 -3.39
CA SER A 262 7.71 4.88 -2.09
C SER A 262 6.92 4.34 -0.89
N VAL A 263 5.61 4.20 -1.00
CA VAL A 263 4.77 3.66 0.11
C VAL A 263 5.06 2.20 0.36
N LEU A 264 5.06 1.38 -0.71
CA LEU A 264 5.35 -0.04 -0.56
C LEU A 264 6.81 -0.26 -0.19
N THR A 265 7.73 0.49 -0.80
CA THR A 265 9.16 0.44 -0.42
C THR A 265 9.36 0.76 1.06
N LEU A 266 8.74 1.84 1.56
CA LEU A 266 8.80 2.18 2.99
C LEU A 266 8.24 1.05 3.85
N THR A 267 7.08 0.51 3.48
CA THR A 267 6.41 -0.51 4.30
C THR A 267 7.19 -1.83 4.32
N GLU A 268 7.79 -2.22 3.20
CA GLU A 268 8.70 -3.37 3.13
C GLU A 268 9.97 -3.15 3.96
N SER A 269 10.54 -1.94 3.90
CA SER A 269 11.66 -1.56 4.77
C SER A 269 11.30 -1.69 6.25
N ILE A 270 10.11 -1.23 6.68
CA ILE A 270 9.61 -1.38 8.06
C ILE A 270 9.55 -2.85 8.47
N VAL A 271 8.99 -3.73 7.61
CA VAL A 271 8.88 -5.16 7.90
C VAL A 271 10.27 -5.79 8.02
N ALA A 272 11.17 -5.45 7.10
CA ALA A 272 12.56 -5.93 7.13
C ALA A 272 13.30 -5.46 8.40
N PHE A 273 13.14 -4.19 8.79
CA PHE A 273 13.73 -3.66 10.02
C PHE A 273 13.15 -4.32 11.27
N ASN A 274 11.84 -4.54 11.35
CA ASN A 274 11.24 -5.21 12.50
C ASN A 274 11.67 -6.68 12.59
N SER A 275 11.75 -7.39 11.47
CA SER A 275 12.28 -8.77 11.44
C SER A 275 13.72 -8.82 11.97
N ARG A 276 14.55 -7.87 11.54
CA ARG A 276 15.91 -7.66 12.04
C ARG A 276 15.94 -7.35 13.55
N LEU A 277 15.15 -6.40 14.02
CA LEU A 277 15.07 -6.07 15.45
C LEU A 277 14.64 -7.27 16.28
N ASN A 278 13.64 -8.04 15.83
CA ASN A 278 13.19 -9.26 16.51
C ASN A 278 14.28 -10.32 16.61
N ALA A 279 15.06 -10.52 15.54
CA ALA A 279 16.19 -11.44 15.57
C ALA A 279 17.30 -10.99 16.54
N ASP A 280 17.61 -9.68 16.60
CA ASP A 280 18.61 -9.14 17.53
C ASP A 280 18.15 -9.26 18.99
N MET A 281 16.88 -8.94 19.25
CA MET A 281 16.27 -9.09 20.58
C MET A 281 16.30 -10.57 21.03
N ALA A 282 15.97 -11.50 20.15
CA ALA A 282 16.03 -12.92 20.46
C ALA A 282 17.46 -13.39 20.78
N ALA A 283 18.45 -12.93 20.04
CA ALA A 283 19.87 -13.21 20.29
C ALA A 283 20.38 -12.61 21.61
N LEU A 284 19.80 -11.48 22.05
CA LEU A 284 20.00 -10.87 23.36
C LEU A 284 19.26 -11.60 24.51
N GLY A 285 18.53 -12.69 24.20
CA GLY A 285 17.77 -13.45 25.19
C GLY A 285 16.41 -12.84 25.55
N LEU A 286 15.94 -11.84 24.81
CA LEU A 286 14.58 -11.33 24.91
C LEU A 286 13.66 -12.26 24.11
N GLY A 287 12.99 -13.18 24.82
CA GLY A 287 12.04 -14.12 24.21
C GLY A 287 10.82 -13.44 23.59
N SER A 288 10.02 -14.22 22.84
CA SER A 288 8.77 -13.76 22.20
C SER A 288 7.73 -13.19 23.17
N ASP A 289 7.82 -13.53 24.46
CA ASP A 289 6.90 -13.10 25.50
C ASP A 289 7.28 -11.73 26.10
N SER A 290 8.42 -11.16 25.70
CA SER A 290 8.76 -9.79 26.10
C SER A 290 7.78 -8.83 25.44
N SER A 291 7.35 -7.80 26.15
CA SER A 291 6.42 -6.79 25.58
C SER A 291 6.98 -6.13 24.33
N LEU A 292 8.31 -6.00 24.24
CA LEU A 292 9.00 -5.37 23.11
C LEU A 292 8.91 -6.21 21.84
N THR A 293 9.18 -7.51 21.94
CA THR A 293 9.05 -8.47 20.83
C THR A 293 7.58 -8.70 20.47
N SER A 294 6.68 -8.75 21.45
CA SER A 294 5.24 -8.90 21.18
C SER A 294 4.64 -7.68 20.48
N ASP A 295 5.05 -6.47 20.87
CA ASP A 295 4.56 -5.23 20.26
C ASP A 295 5.12 -5.05 18.84
N SER A 296 6.40 -5.36 18.61
CA SER A 296 7.00 -5.34 17.26
C SER A 296 6.34 -6.38 16.34
N THR A 297 6.13 -7.61 16.83
CA THR A 297 5.44 -8.65 16.06
C THR A 297 3.98 -8.26 15.78
N GLY A 298 3.29 -7.67 16.75
CA GLY A 298 1.92 -7.18 16.58
C GLY A 298 1.80 -6.08 15.52
N GLN A 299 2.80 -5.20 15.40
CA GLN A 299 2.84 -4.20 14.33
C GLN A 299 3.09 -4.79 12.94
N ILE A 300 3.95 -5.81 12.83
CA ILE A 300 4.12 -6.53 11.56
C ILE A 300 2.80 -7.22 11.20
N ASP A 301 2.18 -7.94 12.14
CA ASP A 301 0.94 -8.68 11.92
C ASP A 301 -0.26 -7.79 11.53
N SER A 302 -0.26 -6.51 11.95
CA SER A 302 -1.33 -5.57 11.57
C SER A 302 -1.18 -5.08 10.14
N ILE A 303 0.05 -5.01 9.63
CA ILE A 303 0.36 -4.59 8.26
C ILE A 303 0.32 -5.80 7.32
N ASP A 304 1.04 -6.87 7.63
CA ASP A 304 1.08 -8.17 6.93
C ASP A 304 -0.13 -9.04 7.37
N ASN A 305 -1.33 -8.59 6.99
CA ASN A 305 -2.60 -9.13 7.47
C ASN A 305 -3.32 -10.04 6.45
N GLY A 306 -2.71 -10.34 5.29
CA GLY A 306 -3.34 -11.13 4.24
C GLY A 306 -4.50 -10.44 3.51
N GLY A 307 -4.63 -9.12 3.62
CA GLY A 307 -5.64 -8.32 2.92
C GLY A 307 -7.04 -8.48 3.50
N THR A 308 -7.14 -8.85 4.77
CA THR A 308 -8.42 -9.19 5.40
C THR A 308 -9.02 -7.97 6.10
N CYS A 309 -9.76 -7.14 5.35
CA CYS A 309 -10.44 -5.96 5.90
C CYS A 309 -11.71 -6.34 6.69
N SER A 310 -11.89 -5.79 7.90
CA SER A 310 -13.17 -5.79 8.61
C SER A 310 -13.95 -4.48 8.46
N ASN A 311 -13.39 -3.48 7.77
CA ASN A 311 -13.98 -2.15 7.61
C ASN A 311 -14.77 -2.02 6.30
N SER A 312 -15.89 -1.28 6.32
CA SER A 312 -16.70 -0.98 5.14
C SER A 312 -16.19 0.23 4.34
N THR A 313 -15.11 0.87 4.81
CA THR A 313 -14.56 2.14 4.30
C THR A 313 -13.70 1.97 3.04
N THR A 314 -13.37 0.74 2.64
CA THR A 314 -12.57 0.43 1.45
C THR A 314 -13.43 0.06 0.23
N THR A 315 -14.76 0.16 0.32
CA THR A 315 -15.69 -0.34 -0.71
C THR A 315 -15.42 0.26 -2.09
N GLU A 316 -15.20 1.57 -2.19
CA GLU A 316 -14.91 2.27 -3.45
C GLU A 316 -13.54 1.90 -4.02
N VAL A 317 -12.52 1.78 -3.17
CA VAL A 317 -11.17 1.36 -3.59
C VAL A 317 -11.17 -0.09 -4.05
N ASN A 318 -11.88 -0.98 -3.35
CA ASN A 318 -12.05 -2.38 -3.73
C ASN A 318 -12.80 -2.53 -5.05
N GLN A 319 -13.79 -1.68 -5.30
CA GLN A 319 -14.43 -1.59 -6.62
C GLN A 319 -13.40 -1.22 -7.69
N LEU A 320 -12.62 -0.15 -7.50
CA LEU A 320 -11.61 0.25 -8.47
C LEU A 320 -10.55 -0.83 -8.72
N LEU A 321 -10.11 -1.54 -7.67
CA LEU A 321 -9.22 -2.71 -7.78
C LEU A 321 -9.88 -3.83 -8.61
N THR A 322 -11.16 -4.11 -8.38
CA THR A 322 -11.90 -5.12 -9.16
C THR A 322 -11.98 -4.72 -10.65
N LEU A 323 -12.25 -3.44 -10.93
CA LEU A 323 -12.35 -2.93 -12.29
C LEU A 323 -10.99 -3.00 -12.99
N VAL A 324 -9.91 -2.48 -12.40
CA VAL A 324 -8.59 -2.46 -13.03
C VAL A 324 -8.08 -3.87 -13.29
N ASN A 325 -8.24 -4.80 -12.34
CA ASN A 325 -7.77 -6.19 -12.47
C ASN A 325 -8.50 -6.96 -13.57
N SER A 326 -9.73 -6.57 -13.88
CA SER A 326 -10.51 -7.16 -14.96
C SER A 326 -10.30 -6.47 -16.30
N SER A 327 -9.73 -5.25 -16.31
CA SER A 327 -9.67 -4.40 -17.48
C SER A 327 -8.36 -4.50 -18.24
N SER A 328 -8.39 -4.28 -19.55
CA SER A 328 -7.18 -4.25 -20.37
C SER A 328 -6.63 -2.82 -20.50
N SER A 329 -5.31 -2.68 -20.34
CA SER A 329 -4.58 -1.42 -20.61
C SER A 329 -4.31 -1.20 -22.10
N THR A 330 -4.37 -2.25 -22.91
CA THR A 330 -4.02 -2.26 -24.33
C THR A 330 -5.14 -2.88 -25.17
N SER A 331 -5.10 -2.63 -26.47
CA SER A 331 -6.05 -3.25 -27.39
C SER A 331 -5.92 -4.77 -27.42
N LYS A 332 -7.05 -5.47 -27.51
CA LYS A 332 -7.14 -6.91 -27.66
C LYS A 332 -7.89 -7.28 -28.93
N THR A 333 -7.53 -8.41 -29.51
CA THR A 333 -8.28 -9.03 -30.63
C THR A 333 -9.62 -9.61 -30.15
N SER A 334 -9.71 -10.01 -28.88
CA SER A 334 -10.93 -10.43 -28.22
C SER A 334 -10.90 -10.04 -26.73
N TYR A 335 -12.05 -9.56 -26.24
CA TYR A 335 -12.28 -9.17 -24.86
C TYR A 335 -13.10 -10.22 -24.10
N SER A 336 -13.21 -11.46 -24.56
CA SER A 336 -14.03 -12.50 -23.90
C SER A 336 -13.73 -12.65 -22.39
N SER A 337 -12.45 -12.52 -22.01
CA SER A 337 -11.93 -12.56 -20.64
C SER A 337 -11.48 -11.20 -20.08
N TYR A 338 -11.67 -10.09 -20.81
CA TYR A 338 -11.23 -8.75 -20.40
C TYR A 338 -12.40 -7.77 -20.31
N ASN A 339 -12.27 -6.75 -19.47
CA ASN A 339 -13.31 -5.75 -19.19
C ASN A 339 -14.64 -6.38 -18.77
N LYS A 340 -14.58 -7.52 -18.07
CA LYS A 340 -15.76 -8.26 -17.65
C LYS A 340 -15.72 -8.43 -16.15
N VAL A 341 -16.71 -7.87 -15.47
CA VAL A 341 -16.89 -7.99 -14.02
C VAL A 341 -18.28 -8.50 -13.71
N LYS A 342 -18.55 -8.83 -12.45
CA LYS A 342 -19.93 -9.03 -12.00
C LYS A 342 -20.64 -7.69 -11.88
N ALA A 343 -21.91 -7.66 -12.28
CA ALA A 343 -22.72 -6.46 -12.18
C ALA A 343 -22.92 -6.05 -10.70
N SER A 344 -22.94 -7.03 -9.79
CA SER A 344 -22.88 -6.81 -8.35
C SER A 344 -21.62 -6.07 -7.88
N SER A 345 -20.49 -6.21 -8.58
CA SER A 345 -19.25 -5.47 -8.29
C SER A 345 -19.29 -4.01 -8.73
N LEU A 346 -20.31 -3.61 -9.52
CA LEU A 346 -20.48 -2.23 -9.94
C LEU A 346 -21.23 -1.38 -8.92
N SER A 347 -21.89 -1.94 -7.93
CA SER A 347 -22.61 -1.14 -6.93
C SER A 347 -21.68 -0.72 -5.79
N SER A 348 -21.30 0.56 -5.75
CA SER A 348 -20.73 1.24 -4.56
C SER A 348 -21.58 2.44 -4.14
N SER A 349 -21.31 3.00 -2.95
CA SER A 349 -21.96 4.22 -2.44
C SER A 349 -21.72 5.46 -3.29
N SER A 350 -20.68 5.47 -4.12
CA SER A 350 -20.31 6.61 -4.96
C SER A 350 -20.94 6.59 -6.36
N ASP A 351 -21.52 5.45 -6.77
CA ASP A 351 -22.07 5.26 -8.10
C ASP A 351 -23.48 5.82 -8.27
N ASN A 352 -23.79 6.21 -9.50
CA ASN A 352 -25.11 6.68 -9.88
C ASN A 352 -26.09 5.49 -9.93
N SER A 353 -26.64 5.06 -8.77
CA SER A 353 -27.83 4.18 -8.66
C SER A 353 -28.00 3.19 -9.82
N LEU A 354 -27.02 2.30 -9.98
CA LEU A 354 -26.97 1.37 -11.12
C LEU A 354 -28.22 0.50 -11.12
N THR A 355 -29.07 0.70 -12.13
CA THR A 355 -30.29 -0.07 -12.29
C THR A 355 -30.05 -1.15 -13.32
N ILE A 356 -29.77 -2.36 -12.86
CA ILE A 356 -29.66 -3.53 -13.72
C ILE A 356 -31.09 -3.96 -14.09
N PRO A 357 -31.47 -4.00 -15.37
CA PRO A 357 -32.80 -4.46 -15.75
C PRO A 357 -33.04 -5.89 -15.28
N SER A 358 -34.19 -6.14 -14.67
CA SER A 358 -34.59 -7.49 -14.21
C SER A 358 -35.21 -8.36 -15.31
N SER A 359 -35.50 -7.75 -16.47
CA SER A 359 -36.00 -8.45 -17.65
C SER A 359 -35.43 -7.81 -18.92
N PHE A 360 -35.19 -8.65 -19.92
CA PHE A 360 -34.61 -8.26 -21.19
C PHE A 360 -35.50 -8.77 -22.31
N SER A 361 -36.22 -7.86 -22.96
CA SER A 361 -37.09 -8.20 -24.08
C SER A 361 -37.17 -7.04 -25.05
N TYR A 362 -37.31 -7.35 -26.33
CA TYR A 362 -37.65 -6.38 -27.37
C TYR A 362 -38.67 -6.99 -28.33
N GLY A 363 -39.80 -6.32 -28.53
CA GLY A 363 -40.90 -6.84 -29.35
C GLY A 363 -41.36 -8.21 -28.86
N ALA A 364 -41.36 -9.20 -29.75
CA ALA A 364 -41.72 -10.59 -29.44
C ALA A 364 -40.53 -11.46 -29.01
N VAL A 365 -39.33 -10.89 -28.87
CA VAL A 365 -38.12 -11.62 -28.48
C VAL A 365 -37.87 -11.45 -26.98
N THR A 366 -37.69 -12.57 -26.29
CA THR A 366 -37.34 -12.60 -24.86
C THR A 366 -35.93 -13.16 -24.70
N PHE A 367 -35.08 -12.44 -23.96
CA PHE A 367 -33.72 -12.88 -23.66
C PHE A 367 -33.68 -13.53 -22.27
N SER A 368 -33.26 -14.80 -22.22
CA SER A 368 -33.14 -15.60 -21.01
C SER A 368 -31.68 -15.77 -20.63
N CYS A 369 -31.19 -14.88 -19.77
CA CYS A 369 -29.83 -14.87 -19.29
C CYS A 369 -29.55 -16.03 -18.33
N THR A 370 -28.63 -16.93 -18.70
CA THR A 370 -28.30 -18.11 -17.89
C THR A 370 -27.58 -17.76 -16.58
N ASN A 371 -27.01 -16.56 -16.51
CA ASN A 371 -26.34 -15.99 -15.34
C ASN A 371 -27.20 -14.90 -14.65
N SER A 372 -28.52 -15.02 -14.66
CA SER A 372 -29.43 -13.99 -14.13
C SER A 372 -29.33 -13.73 -12.62
N SER A 373 -28.74 -14.64 -11.84
CA SER A 373 -28.53 -14.44 -10.39
C SER A 373 -27.46 -13.39 -10.08
N ASP A 374 -26.43 -13.30 -10.92
CA ASP A 374 -25.42 -12.25 -10.90
C ASP A 374 -24.81 -12.12 -12.30
N MET A 375 -25.42 -11.22 -13.07
CA MET A 375 -25.05 -10.98 -14.46
C MET A 375 -23.64 -10.42 -14.55
N ASP A 376 -23.01 -10.62 -15.71
CA ASP A 376 -21.76 -9.95 -16.00
C ASP A 376 -22.04 -8.50 -16.43
N ALA A 377 -21.03 -7.65 -16.33
CA ALA A 377 -21.00 -6.31 -16.90
C ALA A 377 -19.75 -6.15 -17.76
N ARG A 378 -19.97 -5.66 -18.99
CA ARG A 378 -18.93 -5.33 -19.95
C ARG A 378 -18.57 -3.86 -19.80
N LEU A 379 -17.34 -3.58 -19.43
CA LEU A 379 -16.86 -2.22 -19.23
C LEU A 379 -16.40 -1.61 -20.56
N VAL A 380 -16.77 -0.35 -20.78
CA VAL A 380 -16.23 0.53 -21.82
C VAL A 380 -15.86 1.87 -21.19
N PHE A 381 -14.73 2.45 -21.59
CA PHE A 381 -14.10 3.58 -20.88
C PHE A 381 -14.22 4.85 -21.68
N GLN A 382 -14.67 5.94 -21.06
CA GLN A 382 -14.78 7.21 -21.75
C GLN A 382 -13.39 7.73 -22.16
N THR A 383 -13.29 8.24 -23.37
CA THR A 383 -12.07 8.87 -23.89
C THR A 383 -12.01 10.34 -23.47
N SER A 384 -11.00 11.09 -23.91
CA SER A 384 -10.97 12.55 -23.72
C SER A 384 -12.15 13.29 -24.38
N THR A 385 -12.85 12.64 -25.32
CA THR A 385 -14.05 13.19 -25.96
C THR A 385 -15.31 12.72 -25.23
N SER A 386 -16.09 13.68 -24.73
CA SER A 386 -17.33 13.37 -24.02
C SER A 386 -18.30 12.55 -24.87
N GLY A 387 -18.92 11.51 -24.30
CA GLY A 387 -19.80 10.60 -25.01
C GLY A 387 -19.13 9.61 -25.97
N THR A 388 -17.79 9.61 -26.09
CA THR A 388 -17.04 8.65 -26.90
C THR A 388 -16.25 7.71 -25.99
N TYR A 389 -16.36 6.41 -26.23
CA TYR A 389 -15.79 5.36 -25.39
C TYR A 389 -14.71 4.57 -26.14
N ALA A 390 -13.88 3.84 -25.38
CA ALA A 390 -12.87 2.90 -25.85
C ALA A 390 -13.04 1.54 -25.15
N ALA A 391 -12.59 0.48 -25.83
CA ALA A 391 -12.63 -0.88 -25.30
C ALA A 391 -11.45 -1.19 -24.36
N TYR A 392 -10.56 -0.26 -24.06
CA TYR A 392 -9.45 -0.48 -23.13
C TYR A 392 -9.05 0.86 -22.51
N TYR A 393 -8.56 0.85 -21.26
CA TYR A 393 -8.41 2.09 -20.50
C TYR A 393 -7.15 2.89 -20.88
N GLY A 394 -6.21 2.32 -21.62
CA GLY A 394 -4.98 3.01 -22.05
C GLY A 394 -5.21 4.24 -22.95
N THR A 395 -6.39 4.34 -23.57
CA THR A 395 -6.85 5.51 -24.35
C THR A 395 -8.05 6.21 -23.73
N ALA A 396 -8.39 5.89 -22.47
CA ALA A 396 -9.44 6.58 -21.74
C ALA A 396 -9.02 8.02 -21.40
N SER A 397 -9.93 8.77 -20.77
CA SER A 397 -9.63 10.05 -20.15
C SER A 397 -8.47 9.93 -19.15
N ASP A 398 -7.73 11.02 -18.92
CA ASP A 398 -6.55 11.01 -18.05
C ASP A 398 -6.89 10.56 -16.63
N SER A 399 -8.06 10.92 -16.10
CA SER A 399 -8.53 10.51 -14.77
C SER A 399 -8.59 8.98 -14.64
N ILE A 400 -9.26 8.31 -15.59
CA ILE A 400 -9.37 6.85 -15.63
C ILE A 400 -7.99 6.22 -15.84
N LYS A 401 -7.27 6.69 -16.86
CA LYS A 401 -5.98 6.12 -17.25
C LYS A 401 -4.96 6.21 -16.12
N ASN A 402 -4.82 7.37 -15.48
CA ASN A 402 -3.83 7.58 -14.42
C ASN A 402 -4.19 6.77 -13.18
N THR A 403 -5.45 6.80 -12.74
CA THR A 403 -5.90 6.02 -11.58
C THR A 403 -5.71 4.53 -11.78
N PHE A 404 -6.14 3.99 -12.93
CA PHE A 404 -6.00 2.55 -13.21
C PHE A 404 -4.53 2.16 -13.40
N THR A 405 -3.71 2.99 -14.04
CA THR A 405 -2.27 2.72 -14.18
C THR A 405 -1.58 2.72 -12.82
N SER A 406 -1.86 3.70 -11.96
CA SER A 406 -1.33 3.74 -10.60
C SER A 406 -1.78 2.52 -9.80
N LEU A 407 -3.07 2.20 -9.76
CA LEU A 407 -3.58 1.02 -9.03
C LEU A 407 -2.99 -0.29 -9.54
N ALA A 408 -2.80 -0.43 -10.86
CA ALA A 408 -2.12 -1.59 -11.41
C ALA A 408 -0.67 -1.66 -10.90
N ASN A 409 0.06 -0.55 -10.88
CA ASN A 409 1.45 -0.49 -10.41
C ASN A 409 1.57 -0.68 -8.89
N TYR A 410 0.60 -0.23 -8.09
CA TYR A 410 0.55 -0.49 -6.64
C TYR A 410 0.40 -1.97 -6.29
N GLN A 411 -0.01 -2.81 -7.24
CA GLN A 411 -0.12 -4.24 -7.03
C GLN A 411 1.16 -4.99 -7.41
N LEU A 412 2.19 -4.31 -7.93
CA LEU A 412 3.41 -4.93 -8.42
C LEU A 412 4.60 -4.73 -7.48
N ASP A 413 5.52 -5.69 -7.49
CA ASP A 413 6.87 -5.53 -6.95
C ASP A 413 7.80 -4.80 -7.96
N ALA A 414 9.04 -4.55 -7.53
CA ALA A 414 10.05 -3.91 -8.38
C ALA A 414 10.41 -4.71 -9.65
N SER A 415 10.10 -6.01 -9.67
CA SER A 415 10.29 -6.89 -10.83
C SER A 415 9.07 -6.93 -11.76
N GLY A 416 7.98 -6.24 -11.40
CA GLY A 416 6.73 -6.23 -12.15
C GLY A 416 5.81 -7.43 -11.90
N THR A 417 6.06 -8.20 -10.83
CA THR A 417 5.22 -9.33 -10.43
C THR A 417 4.14 -8.86 -9.46
N THR A 418 2.92 -9.39 -9.58
CA THR A 418 1.86 -9.08 -8.62
C THR A 418 2.24 -9.57 -7.23
N LYS A 419 2.20 -8.67 -6.25
CA LYS A 419 2.43 -8.99 -4.84
C LYS A 419 1.30 -9.89 -4.34
N ALA A 420 1.68 -11.00 -3.72
CA ALA A 420 0.72 -11.85 -3.03
C ALA A 420 0.14 -11.10 -1.84
N SER A 421 -1.09 -11.42 -1.46
CA SER A 421 -1.66 -10.97 -0.20
C SER A 421 -1.79 -12.19 0.70
N VAL A 422 -0.70 -12.51 1.39
CA VAL A 422 -0.56 -13.73 2.20
C VAL A 422 0.03 -13.32 3.54
N LYS A 423 -0.76 -13.51 4.60
CA LYS A 423 -0.33 -13.22 5.95
C LYS A 423 1.00 -13.90 6.30
N GLY A 424 1.96 -13.10 6.76
CA GLY A 424 3.23 -13.53 7.34
C GLY A 424 4.30 -13.92 6.32
N ASP A 425 4.14 -13.54 5.05
CA ASP A 425 5.15 -13.79 4.02
C ASP A 425 6.24 -12.71 3.97
N GLY A 426 6.07 -11.62 4.73
CA GLY A 426 7.00 -10.49 4.80
C GLY A 426 6.93 -9.56 3.60
N ILE A 427 5.95 -9.75 2.70
CA ILE A 427 5.70 -8.91 1.52
C ILE A 427 4.42 -8.12 1.78
N ILE A 428 4.47 -6.81 1.59
CA ILE A 428 3.29 -5.97 1.79
C ILE A 428 2.66 -5.62 0.44
N SER A 429 1.46 -6.15 0.21
CA SER A 429 0.60 -5.77 -0.90
C SER A 429 -0.20 -4.49 -0.59
N PHE A 430 -0.69 -3.84 -1.64
CA PHE A 430 -1.57 -2.69 -1.48
C PHE A 430 -2.88 -3.04 -0.75
N SER A 431 -3.40 -4.26 -0.95
CA SER A 431 -4.59 -4.74 -0.25
C SER A 431 -4.36 -4.88 1.25
N GLU A 432 -3.21 -5.40 1.67
CA GLU A 432 -2.78 -5.46 3.08
C GLU A 432 -2.69 -4.08 3.71
N LEU A 433 -2.08 -3.13 3.00
CA LEU A 433 -1.97 -1.76 3.47
C LEU A 433 -3.34 -1.08 3.64
N LEU A 434 -4.28 -1.31 2.72
CA LEU A 434 -5.66 -0.82 2.84
C LEU A 434 -6.40 -1.44 4.03
N CYS A 435 -6.05 -2.67 4.40
CA CYS A 435 -6.66 -3.42 5.49
C CYS A 435 -5.91 -3.30 6.81
N ALA A 436 -4.82 -2.52 6.87
CA ALA A 436 -4.06 -2.32 8.09
C ALA A 436 -4.95 -1.72 9.17
N THR A 437 -5.05 -2.41 10.31
CA THR A 437 -5.84 -1.97 11.46
C THR A 437 -4.93 -1.27 12.47
N ASN A 438 -5.32 -0.06 12.90
CA ASN A 438 -4.71 0.63 14.04
C ASN A 438 -5.03 -0.04 15.39
#